data_AF-A0A656KIA1-F1
#
_entry.id   AF-A0A656KIA1-F1
#
_cell.length_a   1.000
_cell.length_b   1.000
_cell.length_c   1.000
_cell.angle_alpha   90.00
_cell.angle_beta   90.00
_cell.angle_gamma   90.00
#
_symmetry.space_group_name_H-M   'P 1'
#
loop_
_entity.id
_entity.type
_entity.pdbx_description
1 polymer ?
#
loop_
_entity_poly.entity_id
_entity_poly.type
_entity_poly.pdbx_seq_one_letter_code
_entity_poly.pdbx_strand_id
1 'polypeptide(L)'
;MASHGGNEYSAPDGERDSLKKVRGSMEKMDENYQVLSKKVNDNHDEIKDMIVNLTKQVAQLAKLKDVEVAVEEEKTSTTPTSQVVLPPFLAKPPHSEHHPANPLRYSDGQLNLHKIHRVCYADDREKAIHGIWSAVVLPSQIDERAEHSAKNKVVIPQALGIHRADEKIFEKLEAIQINLQTALVPYHLWAARVSLELDGDFKHVAIWAQAHSPSWVLFAEAIITVLRSHKKLDATITLFSSMLPGKEESYIGFAWRLRQAFYRLPPFQQDTSSIRSILISKIQQYMSRVWSSMQDVHHSYTGVI
;
A
#
# COMPACT_ATOMS: atom_id res chain seq x y z
N MET A 1 92.59 18.32 -22.98
CA MET A 1 92.01 17.40 -21.97
C MET A 1 91.56 18.21 -20.78
N ALA A 2 90.25 18.42 -20.60
CA ALA A 2 89.56 18.39 -19.30
C ALA A 2 88.06 18.52 -19.59
N SER A 3 87.31 17.51 -19.20
CA SER A 3 85.87 17.37 -19.38
C SER A 3 85.19 17.50 -18.02
N HIS A 4 83.91 17.87 -18.08
CA HIS A 4 82.84 17.65 -17.11
C HIS A 4 82.56 18.69 -16.01
N GLY A 5 81.26 18.91 -15.86
CA GLY A 5 80.61 19.61 -14.77
C GLY A 5 79.12 19.81 -15.07
N GLY A 6 78.40 18.73 -15.43
CA GLY A 6 76.95 18.75 -15.60
C GLY A 6 76.27 18.75 -14.22
N ASN A 7 75.46 19.78 -13.95
CA ASN A 7 74.68 19.89 -12.73
C ASN A 7 73.35 19.14 -12.90
N GLU A 8 73.24 17.95 -12.30
CA GLU A 8 71.96 17.26 -12.10
C GLU A 8 71.29 17.81 -10.84
N TYR A 9 70.16 18.51 -11.03
CA TYR A 9 69.25 18.89 -9.95
C TYR A 9 68.46 17.64 -9.52
N SER A 10 68.88 17.01 -8.41
CA SER A 10 68.12 15.97 -7.73
C SER A 10 67.00 16.59 -6.89
N ALA A 11 65.75 16.31 -7.25
CA ALA A 11 64.57 16.69 -6.46
C ALA A 11 64.51 15.88 -5.15
N PRO A 12 64.02 16.47 -4.03
CA PRO A 12 64.07 15.85 -2.72
C PRO A 12 63.07 14.68 -2.56
N ASP A 13 63.52 13.59 -1.94
CA ASP A 13 62.81 12.30 -1.84
C ASP A 13 61.40 12.35 -1.21
N GLY A 14 61.06 13.42 -0.48
CA GLY A 14 59.73 13.59 0.14
C GLY A 14 58.59 13.91 -0.83
N GLU A 15 58.88 14.47 -2.01
CA GLU A 15 57.84 14.80 -3.01
C GLU A 15 57.36 13.56 -3.78
N ARG A 16 58.24 12.58 -4.00
CA ARG A 16 57.88 11.34 -4.73
C ARG A 16 56.85 10.50 -3.98
N ASP A 17 56.93 10.46 -2.65
CA ASP A 17 56.03 9.65 -1.83
C ASP A 17 54.64 10.28 -1.71
N SER A 18 54.60 11.62 -1.65
CA SER A 18 53.37 12.41 -1.68
C SER A 18 52.63 12.24 -3.02
N LEU A 19 53.36 12.26 -4.14
CA LEU A 19 52.79 12.07 -5.48
C LEU A 19 52.25 10.66 -5.70
N LYS A 20 52.92 9.63 -5.17
CA LYS A 20 52.42 8.24 -5.22
C LYS A 20 51.12 8.07 -4.45
N LYS A 21 51.01 8.69 -3.27
CA LYS A 21 49.80 8.64 -2.44
C LYS A 21 48.60 9.35 -3.10
N VAL A 22 48.85 10.49 -3.75
CA VAL A 22 47.83 11.22 -4.52
C VAL A 22 47.38 10.40 -5.73
N ARG A 23 48.31 9.82 -6.50
CA ARG A 23 47.97 8.95 -7.65
C ARG A 23 47.11 7.76 -7.23
N GLY A 24 47.48 7.03 -6.17
CA GLY A 24 46.70 5.89 -5.68
C GLY A 24 45.33 6.28 -5.13
N SER A 25 45.17 7.51 -4.63
CA SER A 25 43.86 8.04 -4.21
C SER A 25 42.98 8.41 -5.41
N MET A 26 43.59 8.89 -6.51
CA MET A 26 42.89 9.23 -7.74
C MET A 26 42.38 7.98 -8.48
N GLU A 27 43.18 6.92 -8.53
CA GLU A 27 42.80 5.64 -9.14
C GLU A 27 41.61 5.00 -8.41
N LYS A 28 41.61 5.02 -7.06
CA LYS A 28 40.47 4.53 -6.26
C LYS A 28 39.20 5.34 -6.45
N MET A 29 39.33 6.64 -6.71
CA MET A 29 38.19 7.52 -6.96
C MET A 29 37.56 7.21 -8.32
N ASP A 30 38.39 6.93 -9.33
CA ASP A 30 37.96 6.57 -10.68
C ASP A 30 37.28 5.18 -10.71
N GLU A 31 37.82 4.20 -9.99
CA GLU A 31 37.17 2.89 -9.80
C GLU A 31 35.79 3.01 -9.14
N ASN A 32 35.67 3.85 -8.09
CA ASN A 32 34.39 4.08 -7.43
C ASN A 32 33.37 4.78 -8.36
N TYR A 33 33.83 5.70 -9.19
CA TYR A 33 32.98 6.38 -10.16
C TYR A 33 32.46 5.41 -11.23
N GLN A 34 33.31 4.51 -11.73
CA GLN A 34 32.94 3.46 -12.67
C GLN A 34 31.89 2.50 -12.08
N VAL A 35 32.06 2.08 -10.83
CA VAL A 35 31.09 1.20 -10.14
C VAL A 35 29.74 1.89 -9.94
N LEU A 36 29.74 3.16 -9.53
CA LEU A 36 28.52 3.94 -9.37
C LEU A 36 27.81 4.17 -10.72
N SER A 37 28.56 4.50 -11.76
CA SER A 37 28.02 4.70 -13.11
C SER A 37 27.37 3.43 -13.65
N LYS A 38 27.98 2.27 -13.42
CA LYS A 38 27.41 0.98 -13.82
C LYS A 38 26.11 0.68 -13.08
N LYS A 39 26.10 0.90 -11.76
CA LYS A 39 24.90 0.66 -10.93
C LYS A 39 23.73 1.58 -11.28
N VAL A 40 24.01 2.81 -11.70
CA VAL A 40 22.99 3.75 -12.21
C VAL A 40 22.41 3.26 -13.54
N ASN A 41 23.23 2.73 -14.44
CA ASN A 41 22.76 2.17 -15.71
C ASN A 41 21.92 0.90 -15.51
N ASP A 42 22.37 -0.02 -14.65
CA ASP A 42 21.62 -1.25 -14.35
C ASP A 42 20.23 -0.92 -13.78
N ASN A 43 20.14 0.06 -12.88
CA ASN A 43 18.86 0.53 -12.34
C ASN A 43 17.99 1.23 -13.41
N HIS A 44 18.61 1.93 -14.37
CA HIS A 44 17.87 2.60 -15.44
C HIS A 44 17.20 1.60 -16.39
N ASP A 45 17.88 0.49 -16.68
CA ASP A 45 17.33 -0.57 -17.52
C ASP A 45 16.22 -1.36 -16.79
N GLU A 46 16.36 -1.60 -15.48
CA GLU A 46 15.30 -2.21 -14.67
C GLU A 46 14.04 -1.32 -14.61
N ILE A 47 14.21 0.00 -14.49
CA ILE A 47 13.10 0.96 -14.52
C ILE A 47 12.42 0.99 -15.90
N LYS A 48 13.19 0.92 -17.00
CA LYS A 48 12.64 0.84 -18.35
C LYS A 48 11.77 -0.40 -18.53
N ASP A 49 12.26 -1.57 -18.11
CA ASP A 49 11.51 -2.82 -18.22
C ASP A 49 10.21 -2.77 -17.40
N MET A 50 10.25 -2.16 -16.21
CA MET A 50 9.07 -1.96 -15.38
C MET A 50 8.03 -1.04 -16.05
N ILE A 51 8.47 0.05 -16.70
CA ILE A 51 7.57 0.95 -17.45
C ILE A 51 6.92 0.22 -18.62
N VAL A 52 7.69 -0.57 -19.39
CA VAL A 52 7.16 -1.36 -20.51
C VAL A 52 6.08 -2.34 -20.03
N ASN A 53 6.29 -2.97 -18.88
CA ASN A 53 5.32 -3.89 -18.30
C ASN A 53 4.02 -3.18 -17.86
N LEU A 54 4.15 -2.05 -17.15
CA LEU A 54 3.00 -1.24 -16.73
C LEU A 54 2.18 -0.74 -17.92
N THR A 55 2.82 -0.32 -19.00
CA THR A 55 2.09 0.15 -20.18
C THR A 55 1.33 -0.98 -20.88
N LYS A 56 1.88 -2.20 -20.92
CA LYS A 56 1.15 -3.38 -21.41
C LYS A 56 -0.09 -3.67 -20.57
N GLN A 57 0.00 -3.53 -19.24
CA GLN A 57 -1.14 -3.73 -18.34
C GLN A 57 -2.23 -2.67 -18.55
N VAL A 58 -1.86 -1.40 -18.71
CA VAL A 58 -2.84 -0.32 -18.99
C VAL A 58 -3.55 -0.55 -20.33
N ALA A 59 -2.83 -0.98 -21.37
CA ALA A 59 -3.43 -1.29 -22.67
C ALA A 59 -4.41 -2.49 -22.61
N GLN A 60 -4.15 -3.48 -21.74
CA GLN A 60 -5.07 -4.60 -21.51
C GLN A 60 -6.34 -4.16 -20.77
N LEU A 61 -6.21 -3.25 -19.79
CA LEU A 61 -7.35 -2.70 -19.06
C LEU A 61 -8.26 -1.83 -19.95
N ALA A 62 -7.69 -1.11 -20.91
CA ALA A 62 -8.47 -0.35 -21.89
C ALA A 62 -9.37 -1.28 -22.74
N LYS A 63 -8.83 -2.42 -23.21
CA LYS A 63 -9.59 -3.41 -23.98
C LYS A 63 -10.74 -4.07 -23.20
N LEU A 64 -10.62 -4.17 -21.87
CA LEU A 64 -11.69 -4.73 -21.04
C LEU A 64 -12.83 -3.73 -20.81
N LYS A 65 -12.53 -2.43 -20.82
CA LYS A 65 -13.53 -1.37 -20.65
C LYS A 65 -14.44 -1.25 -21.88
N ASP A 66 -13.91 -1.53 -23.07
CA ASP A 66 -14.70 -1.58 -24.32
C ASP A 66 -15.66 -2.79 -24.36
N VAL A 67 -15.32 -3.89 -23.67
CA VAL A 67 -16.19 -5.07 -23.53
C VAL A 67 -17.29 -4.85 -22.48
N GLU A 68 -17.00 -4.10 -21.41
CA GLU A 68 -17.98 -3.77 -20.36
C GLU A 68 -19.09 -2.84 -20.88
N VAL A 69 -18.78 -1.96 -21.83
CA VAL A 69 -19.79 -1.13 -22.53
C VAL A 69 -20.67 -1.97 -23.45
N ALA A 70 -20.13 -3.00 -24.11
CA ALA A 70 -20.90 -3.89 -24.98
C ALA A 70 -21.87 -4.83 -24.23
N VAL A 71 -21.56 -5.19 -22.97
CA VAL A 71 -22.38 -6.11 -22.15
C VAL A 71 -23.57 -5.42 -21.48
N GLU A 72 -23.54 -4.09 -21.32
CA GLU A 72 -24.68 -3.31 -20.80
C GLU A 72 -25.78 -3.09 -21.86
N GLU A 73 -25.48 -3.20 -23.16
CA GLU A 73 -26.48 -3.03 -24.24
C GLU A 73 -27.34 -4.29 -24.51
N GLU A 74 -26.94 -5.48 -24.02
CA GLU A 74 -27.62 -6.75 -24.36
C GLU A 74 -28.66 -7.23 -23.30
N LYS A 75 -28.88 -6.48 -22.22
CA LYS A 75 -29.71 -6.92 -21.07
C LYS A 75 -31.19 -6.53 -21.09
N THR A 76 -31.73 -6.03 -22.20
CA THR A 76 -33.18 -5.76 -22.35
C THR A 76 -33.85 -6.73 -23.31
N SER A 77 -34.08 -8.00 -22.93
CA SER A 77 -35.20 -8.80 -23.45
C SER A 77 -35.44 -10.09 -22.64
N THR A 78 -36.70 -10.40 -22.35
CA THR A 78 -37.23 -11.36 -21.38
C THR A 78 -37.77 -12.67 -22.00
N THR A 79 -37.33 -13.84 -21.45
CA THR A 79 -38.02 -15.15 -21.13
C THR A 79 -38.92 -15.90 -22.17
N PRO A 80 -39.41 -17.17 -21.96
CA PRO A 80 -39.10 -18.29 -21.01
C PRO A 80 -39.09 -19.74 -21.62
N THR A 81 -38.82 -20.80 -20.80
CA THR A 81 -39.69 -22.03 -20.62
C THR A 81 -38.98 -23.39 -20.35
N SER A 82 -39.47 -24.07 -19.29
CA SER A 82 -39.64 -25.53 -19.00
C SER A 82 -38.55 -26.47 -18.43
N GLN A 83 -39.08 -27.28 -17.50
CA GLN A 83 -38.57 -28.39 -16.68
C GLN A 83 -38.42 -29.72 -17.45
N VAL A 84 -37.58 -30.67 -16.96
CA VAL A 84 -37.87 -32.13 -16.81
C VAL A 84 -36.83 -32.77 -15.85
N VAL A 85 -37.24 -33.76 -15.06
CA VAL A 85 -36.45 -34.54 -14.05
C VAL A 85 -36.42 -36.05 -14.42
N LEU A 86 -35.33 -36.73 -14.02
CA LEU A 86 -35.14 -38.17 -13.63
C LEU A 86 -34.27 -39.08 -14.58
N PRO A 87 -33.62 -40.19 -14.10
CA PRO A 87 -32.41 -40.24 -13.25
C PRO A 87 -31.42 -41.36 -13.73
N PRO A 88 -30.59 -42.06 -12.91
CA PRO A 88 -29.16 -42.26 -13.18
C PRO A 88 -28.78 -43.70 -13.63
N PHE A 89 -27.68 -43.83 -14.38
CA PHE A 89 -26.62 -44.85 -14.23
C PHE A 89 -25.86 -44.95 -15.56
N LEU A 90 -24.55 -44.70 -15.53
CA LEU A 90 -23.50 -45.55 -16.07
C LEU A 90 -22.17 -44.82 -15.86
N ALA A 91 -21.44 -45.27 -14.85
CA ALA A 91 -20.11 -44.80 -14.54
C ALA A 91 -19.09 -45.22 -15.61
N LYS A 92 -18.18 -44.30 -15.98
CA LYS A 92 -16.73 -44.54 -16.02
C LYS A 92 -15.94 -43.22 -16.01
N PRO A 93 -14.77 -43.14 -15.34
CA PRO A 93 -13.97 -41.91 -15.10
C PRO A 93 -12.87 -41.75 -16.19
N PRO A 94 -12.20 -40.58 -16.37
CA PRO A 94 -11.18 -40.09 -15.44
C PRO A 94 -11.08 -38.56 -15.26
N HIS A 95 -10.53 -38.14 -14.12
CA HIS A 95 -9.87 -36.86 -13.86
C HIS A 95 -10.26 -35.64 -14.70
N SER A 96 -11.21 -34.85 -14.18
CA SER A 96 -11.13 -33.39 -14.26
C SER A 96 -11.75 -32.88 -12.98
N GLU A 97 -10.92 -32.72 -11.95
CA GLU A 97 -11.25 -31.80 -10.88
C GLU A 97 -11.32 -30.41 -11.54
N HIS A 98 -12.52 -30.03 -11.99
CA HIS A 98 -12.86 -28.63 -12.13
C HIS A 98 -12.78 -28.03 -10.73
N HIS A 99 -11.57 -27.66 -10.31
CA HIS A 99 -11.40 -26.67 -9.28
C HIS A 99 -12.16 -25.43 -9.77
N PRO A 100 -13.16 -24.93 -9.02
CA PRO A 100 -13.80 -23.68 -9.38
C PRO A 100 -12.70 -22.63 -9.49
N ALA A 101 -12.66 -21.92 -10.62
CA ALA A 101 -11.65 -20.91 -10.92
C ALA A 101 -11.42 -20.06 -9.66
N ASN A 102 -10.20 -20.13 -9.10
CA ASN A 102 -9.89 -19.40 -7.88
C ASN A 102 -10.14 -17.92 -8.16
N PRO A 103 -11.14 -17.28 -7.53
CA PRO A 103 -11.58 -15.95 -7.92
C PRO A 103 -10.50 -14.89 -7.67
N LEU A 104 -9.44 -15.22 -6.92
CA LEU A 104 -8.31 -14.35 -6.64
C LEU A 104 -7.20 -14.43 -7.71
N ARG A 105 -7.38 -15.27 -8.74
CA ARG A 105 -6.42 -15.43 -9.82
C ARG A 105 -7.02 -15.00 -11.15
N TYR A 106 -6.19 -14.44 -12.00
CA TYR A 106 -6.49 -14.27 -13.42
C TYR A 106 -6.61 -15.64 -14.08
N SER A 107 -7.15 -15.66 -15.29
CA SER A 107 -7.27 -16.87 -16.13
C SER A 107 -5.91 -17.49 -16.49
N ASP A 108 -4.81 -16.75 -16.35
CA ASP A 108 -3.44 -17.22 -16.52
C ASP A 108 -2.82 -17.83 -15.23
N GLY A 109 -3.59 -17.87 -14.14
CA GLY A 109 -3.15 -18.38 -12.84
C GLY A 109 -2.37 -17.37 -11.99
N GLN A 110 -2.07 -16.17 -12.47
CA GLN A 110 -1.44 -15.12 -11.66
C GLN A 110 -2.41 -14.57 -10.62
N LEU A 111 -1.89 -14.13 -9.48
CA LEU A 111 -2.71 -13.47 -8.46
C LEU A 111 -3.22 -12.13 -9.00
N ASN A 112 -4.52 -11.92 -8.94
CA ASN A 112 -5.13 -10.65 -9.26
C ASN A 112 -5.04 -9.72 -8.05
N LEU A 113 -3.88 -9.04 -7.92
CA LEU A 113 -3.63 -8.06 -6.86
C LEU A 113 -4.53 -6.81 -6.97
N HIS A 114 -5.18 -6.62 -8.12
CA HIS A 114 -6.14 -5.54 -8.37
C HIS A 114 -7.57 -5.92 -8.03
N LYS A 115 -7.85 -7.21 -7.75
CA LYS A 115 -9.16 -7.65 -7.28
C LYS A 115 -9.25 -7.33 -5.80
N ILE A 116 -9.63 -6.08 -5.53
CA ILE A 116 -10.02 -5.64 -4.20
C ILE A 116 -11.14 -6.58 -3.76
N HIS A 117 -10.97 -7.24 -2.61
CA HIS A 117 -12.03 -8.02 -1.99
C HIS A 117 -13.30 -7.16 -2.01
N ARG A 118 -14.39 -7.66 -2.63
CA ARG A 118 -15.68 -6.98 -2.51
C ARG A 118 -16.10 -7.13 -1.06
N VAL A 119 -15.76 -6.14 -0.26
CA VAL A 119 -16.20 -6.03 1.11
C VAL A 119 -17.72 -5.85 1.06
N CYS A 120 -18.44 -6.78 1.67
CA CYS A 120 -19.89 -6.68 1.80
C CYS A 120 -20.20 -5.80 3.01
N TYR A 121 -20.78 -4.64 2.76
CA TYR A 121 -21.27 -3.73 3.79
C TYR A 121 -22.75 -3.99 4.03
N ALA A 122 -23.14 -4.13 5.30
CA ALA A 122 -24.55 -4.24 5.68
C ALA A 122 -25.27 -2.89 5.58
N ASP A 123 -24.55 -1.79 5.87
CA ASP A 123 -25.10 -0.43 5.86
C ASP A 123 -24.06 0.64 5.47
N ASP A 124 -24.52 1.89 5.32
CA ASP A 124 -23.67 3.03 5.00
C ASP A 124 -22.67 3.36 6.12
N ARG A 125 -22.97 2.97 7.37
CA ARG A 125 -22.06 3.17 8.51
C ARG A 125 -20.83 2.28 8.37
N GLU A 126 -21.00 1.00 8.10
CA GLU A 126 -19.89 0.07 7.85
C GLU A 126 -19.02 0.58 6.71
N LYS A 127 -19.63 1.06 5.63
CA LYS A 127 -18.92 1.66 4.50
C LYS A 127 -18.13 2.92 4.91
N ALA A 128 -18.72 3.79 5.73
CA ALA A 128 -18.06 5.00 6.20
C ALA A 128 -16.88 4.70 7.14
N ILE A 129 -17.08 3.78 8.08
CA ILE A 129 -16.05 3.37 9.05
C ILE A 129 -14.92 2.63 8.35
N HIS A 130 -15.23 1.67 7.48
CA HIS A 130 -14.25 0.96 6.66
C HIS A 130 -13.54 1.88 5.67
N GLY A 131 -14.21 2.94 5.21
CA GLY A 131 -13.56 4.05 4.53
C GLY A 131 -12.43 4.60 5.38
N ILE A 132 -12.74 5.10 6.58
CA ILE A 132 -11.77 5.78 7.46
C ILE A 132 -10.68 4.85 7.99
N TRP A 133 -11.05 3.63 8.37
CA TRP A 133 -10.16 2.60 8.90
C TRP A 133 -10.38 1.30 8.14
N SER A 134 -9.63 1.10 7.06
CA SER A 134 -9.79 -0.05 6.15
C SER A 134 -9.41 -1.41 6.76
N ALA A 135 -8.71 -1.41 7.89
CA ALA A 135 -8.38 -2.64 8.60
C ALA A 135 -9.47 -3.05 9.62
N VAL A 136 -10.56 -2.28 9.75
CA VAL A 136 -11.70 -2.68 10.59
C VAL A 136 -12.28 -4.00 10.08
N VAL A 137 -12.43 -4.98 10.97
CA VAL A 137 -13.12 -6.23 10.64
C VAL A 137 -14.61 -6.04 10.77
N LEU A 138 -15.32 -6.24 9.68
CA LEU A 138 -16.77 -6.18 9.60
C LEU A 138 -17.42 -7.51 10.03
N PRO A 139 -18.70 -7.50 10.44
CA PRO A 139 -19.43 -8.73 10.77
C PRO A 139 -19.39 -9.76 9.64
N SER A 140 -19.50 -9.31 8.38
CA SER A 140 -19.47 -10.17 7.19
C SER A 140 -18.14 -10.90 6.95
N GLN A 141 -17.08 -10.50 7.65
CA GLN A 141 -15.74 -11.07 7.56
C GLN A 141 -15.42 -12.05 8.69
N ILE A 142 -16.32 -12.21 9.67
CA ILE A 142 -16.16 -13.16 10.76
C ILE A 142 -16.66 -14.52 10.31
N ASP A 143 -15.84 -15.55 10.51
CA ASP A 143 -16.26 -16.93 10.28
C ASP A 143 -17.19 -17.39 11.40
N GLU A 144 -18.50 -17.36 11.14
CA GLU A 144 -19.52 -17.84 12.09
C GLU A 144 -19.36 -19.33 12.46
N ARG A 145 -18.56 -20.09 11.70
CA ARG A 145 -18.31 -21.52 11.95
C ARG A 145 -17.16 -21.76 12.91
N ALA A 146 -16.38 -20.74 13.26
CA ALA A 146 -15.31 -20.86 14.22
C ALA A 146 -15.87 -21.02 15.65
N GLU A 147 -15.27 -21.92 16.43
CA GLU A 147 -15.65 -22.12 17.83
C GLU A 147 -15.20 -20.93 18.69
N HIS A 148 -16.06 -19.92 18.80
CA HIS A 148 -15.84 -18.77 19.66
C HIS A 148 -16.31 -19.05 21.10
N SER A 149 -15.53 -18.65 22.09
CA SER A 149 -15.90 -18.81 23.51
C SER A 149 -15.70 -17.54 24.32
N ALA A 150 -16.74 -17.13 25.05
CA ALA A 150 -16.70 -15.97 25.94
C ALA A 150 -15.67 -16.11 27.08
N LYS A 151 -15.25 -17.35 27.38
CA LYS A 151 -14.25 -17.67 28.40
C LYS A 151 -12.81 -17.48 27.91
N ASN A 152 -12.61 -17.29 26.61
CA ASN A 152 -11.28 -17.10 26.06
C ASN A 152 -10.69 -15.81 26.60
N LYS A 153 -9.49 -15.93 27.18
CA LYS A 153 -8.76 -14.80 27.75
C LYS A 153 -7.87 -14.20 26.68
N VAL A 154 -8.10 -12.94 26.37
CA VAL A 154 -7.14 -12.10 25.64
C VAL A 154 -6.44 -11.24 26.66
N VAL A 155 -5.11 -11.34 26.70
CA VAL A 155 -4.28 -10.40 27.42
C VAL A 155 -3.87 -9.35 26.40
N ILE A 156 -4.43 -8.13 26.53
CA ILE A 156 -4.01 -7.00 25.72
C ILE A 156 -2.76 -6.41 26.39
N PRO A 157 -1.60 -6.36 25.72
CA PRO A 157 -0.41 -5.76 26.29
C PRO A 157 -0.63 -4.28 26.61
N GLN A 158 -0.10 -3.79 27.73
CA GLN A 158 -0.20 -2.36 28.12
C GLN A 158 0.31 -1.41 27.04
N ALA A 159 1.27 -1.84 26.20
CA ALA A 159 1.76 -1.06 25.07
C ALA A 159 0.67 -0.74 24.03
N LEU A 160 -0.40 -1.55 23.96
CA LEU A 160 -1.56 -1.34 23.11
C LEU A 160 -2.65 -0.51 23.79
N GLY A 161 -2.45 -0.06 25.03
CA GLY A 161 -3.36 0.83 25.75
C GLY A 161 -3.68 2.10 24.94
N ILE A 162 -4.96 2.48 24.96
CA ILE A 162 -5.49 3.59 24.16
C ILE A 162 -5.83 4.72 25.13
N HIS A 163 -4.88 5.64 25.31
CA HIS A 163 -4.98 6.72 26.30
C HIS A 163 -5.05 8.12 25.69
N ARG A 164 -4.33 8.36 24.58
CA ARG A 164 -4.20 9.67 23.95
C ARG A 164 -4.61 9.57 22.49
N ALA A 165 -5.36 10.55 22.01
CA ALA A 165 -5.72 10.67 20.60
C ALA A 165 -4.46 11.02 19.78
N ASP A 166 -3.94 10.04 19.06
CA ASP A 166 -2.76 10.16 18.19
C ASP A 166 -2.92 9.37 16.89
N GLU A 167 -1.93 9.47 16.02
CA GLU A 167 -1.89 8.80 14.72
C GLU A 167 -1.72 7.27 14.81
N LYS A 168 -1.36 6.73 15.98
CA LYS A 168 -1.07 5.30 16.18
C LYS A 168 -2.29 4.51 16.63
N ILE A 169 -3.42 5.17 16.87
CA ILE A 169 -4.63 4.52 17.36
C ILE A 169 -5.11 3.39 16.42
N PHE A 170 -5.07 3.59 15.11
CA PHE A 170 -5.47 2.53 14.17
C PHE A 170 -4.52 1.34 14.16
N GLU A 171 -3.20 1.57 14.27
CA GLU A 171 -2.21 0.48 14.38
C GLU A 171 -2.43 -0.33 15.67
N LYS A 172 -2.71 0.35 16.79
CA LYS A 172 -3.03 -0.31 18.07
C LYS A 172 -4.32 -1.11 17.98
N LEU A 173 -5.37 -0.53 17.41
CA LEU A 173 -6.66 -1.21 17.24
C LEU A 173 -6.53 -2.44 16.33
N GLU A 174 -5.77 -2.35 15.26
CA GLU A 174 -5.48 -3.48 14.37
C GLU A 174 -4.76 -4.61 15.12
N ALA A 175 -3.72 -4.29 15.90
CA ALA A 175 -3.01 -5.27 16.72
C ALA A 175 -3.94 -5.92 17.77
N ILE A 176 -4.81 -5.14 18.43
CA ILE A 176 -5.80 -5.66 19.37
C ILE A 176 -6.80 -6.59 18.67
N GLN A 177 -7.27 -6.22 17.49
CA GLN A 177 -8.20 -7.01 16.69
C GLN A 177 -7.59 -8.37 16.32
N ILE A 178 -6.33 -8.38 15.89
CA ILE A 178 -5.59 -9.62 15.60
C ILE A 178 -5.51 -10.51 16.85
N ASN A 179 -5.26 -9.94 18.03
CA ASN A 179 -5.23 -10.69 19.27
C ASN A 179 -6.61 -11.28 19.63
N LEU A 180 -7.68 -10.52 19.44
CA LEU A 180 -9.06 -10.96 19.68
C LEU A 180 -9.46 -12.11 18.74
N GLN A 181 -9.07 -12.03 17.46
CA GLN A 181 -9.27 -13.09 16.47
C GLN A 181 -8.47 -14.34 16.83
N THR A 182 -7.19 -14.18 17.14
CA THR A 182 -6.30 -15.30 17.48
C THR A 182 -6.77 -16.07 18.72
N ALA A 183 -7.32 -15.35 19.70
CA ALA A 183 -7.91 -15.96 20.88
C ALA A 183 -9.37 -16.41 20.69
N LEU A 184 -9.92 -16.32 19.49
CA LEU A 184 -11.29 -16.73 19.16
C LEU A 184 -12.33 -16.09 20.09
N VAL A 185 -12.16 -14.81 20.44
CA VAL A 185 -13.17 -14.09 21.24
C VAL A 185 -14.40 -13.84 20.38
N PRO A 186 -15.62 -14.09 20.89
CA PRO A 186 -16.85 -13.77 20.17
C PRO A 186 -16.89 -12.31 19.75
N TYR A 187 -17.19 -12.05 18.47
CA TYR A 187 -17.14 -10.71 17.87
C TYR A 187 -17.99 -9.66 18.62
N HIS A 188 -19.16 -10.05 19.12
CA HIS A 188 -20.04 -9.17 19.90
C HIS A 188 -19.42 -8.72 21.25
N LEU A 189 -18.37 -9.40 21.74
CA LEU A 189 -17.68 -9.02 22.97
C LEU A 189 -16.46 -8.13 22.74
N TRP A 190 -16.03 -7.93 21.49
CA TRP A 190 -14.79 -7.20 21.20
C TRP A 190 -14.82 -5.78 21.75
N ALA A 191 -15.88 -5.03 21.49
CA ALA A 191 -16.03 -3.67 22.00
C ALA A 191 -15.93 -3.61 23.53
N ALA A 192 -16.61 -4.52 24.22
CA ALA A 192 -16.57 -4.60 25.68
C ALA A 192 -15.15 -4.92 26.19
N ARG A 193 -14.42 -5.83 25.54
CA ARG A 193 -13.04 -6.17 25.91
C ARG A 193 -12.09 -5.00 25.71
N VAL A 194 -12.16 -4.34 24.55
CA VAL A 194 -11.29 -3.20 24.23
C VAL A 194 -11.62 -1.99 25.09
N SER A 195 -12.87 -1.81 25.51
CA SER A 195 -13.27 -0.71 26.41
C SER A 195 -12.51 -0.68 27.73
N LEU A 196 -11.99 -1.83 28.20
CA LEU A 196 -11.21 -1.93 29.43
C LEU A 196 -9.79 -1.35 29.27
N GLU A 197 -9.31 -1.21 28.03
CA GLU A 197 -7.98 -0.69 27.69
C GLU A 197 -8.00 0.80 27.31
N LEU A 198 -9.19 1.40 27.31
CA LEU A 198 -9.38 2.82 27.04
C LEU A 198 -9.22 3.65 28.32
N ASP A 199 -8.44 4.72 28.26
CA ASP A 199 -8.38 5.75 29.31
C ASP A 199 -8.11 7.13 28.69
N GLY A 200 -7.88 8.15 29.52
CA GLY A 200 -7.49 9.49 29.08
C GLY A 200 -8.52 10.11 28.13
N ASP A 201 -8.08 10.47 26.91
CA ASP A 201 -8.92 11.08 25.87
C ASP A 201 -10.12 10.18 25.51
N PHE A 202 -9.99 8.85 25.68
CA PHE A 202 -11.02 7.87 25.32
C PHE A 202 -11.86 7.37 26.51
N LYS A 203 -11.65 7.92 27.71
CA LYS A 203 -12.34 7.47 28.93
C LYS A 203 -13.86 7.54 28.82
N HIS A 204 -14.40 8.55 28.15
CA HIS A 204 -15.84 8.67 27.94
C HIS A 204 -16.39 7.58 27.01
N VAL A 205 -15.63 7.17 25.98
CA VAL A 205 -15.97 6.02 25.12
C VAL A 205 -15.94 4.73 25.93
N ALA A 206 -14.98 4.57 26.85
CA ALA A 206 -14.90 3.43 27.75
C ALA A 206 -16.18 3.26 28.58
N ILE A 207 -16.59 4.34 29.26
CA ILE A 207 -17.79 4.37 30.10
C ILE A 207 -19.04 4.09 29.26
N TRP A 208 -19.17 4.76 28.11
CA TRP A 208 -20.30 4.56 27.21
C TRP A 208 -20.39 3.12 26.69
N ALA A 209 -19.27 2.52 26.28
CA ALA A 209 -19.24 1.17 25.74
C ALA A 209 -19.61 0.12 26.79
N GLN A 210 -19.15 0.29 28.04
CA GLN A 210 -19.53 -0.59 29.14
C GLN A 210 -21.02 -0.50 29.49
N ALA A 211 -21.62 0.69 29.37
CA ALA A 211 -23.03 0.90 29.67
C ALA A 211 -23.97 0.38 28.57
N HIS A 212 -23.55 0.41 27.30
CA HIS A 212 -24.45 0.15 26.16
C HIS A 212 -24.12 -1.10 25.36
N SER A 213 -22.98 -1.75 25.61
CA SER A 213 -22.51 -2.94 24.87
C SER A 213 -22.61 -2.78 23.34
N PRO A 214 -21.97 -1.76 22.75
CA PRO A 214 -22.07 -1.48 21.33
C PRO A 214 -21.47 -2.60 20.48
N SER A 215 -21.89 -2.70 19.22
CA SER A 215 -21.19 -3.53 18.23
C SER A 215 -19.78 -3.01 17.99
N TRP A 216 -18.90 -3.87 17.45
CA TRP A 216 -17.52 -3.46 17.13
C TRP A 216 -17.46 -2.26 16.18
N VAL A 217 -18.30 -2.24 15.15
CA VAL A 217 -18.36 -1.14 14.18
C VAL A 217 -18.82 0.16 14.85
N LEU A 218 -19.84 0.10 15.71
CA LEU A 218 -20.34 1.27 16.44
C LEU A 218 -19.33 1.77 17.48
N PHE A 219 -18.57 0.86 18.08
CA PHE A 219 -17.44 1.20 18.95
C PHE A 219 -16.30 1.88 18.18
N ALA A 220 -15.95 1.39 16.99
CA ALA A 220 -14.96 2.02 16.12
C ALA A 220 -15.40 3.44 15.70
N GLU A 221 -16.69 3.65 15.43
CA GLU A 221 -17.26 4.98 15.17
C GLU A 221 -17.07 5.94 16.35
N ALA A 222 -17.27 5.47 17.59
CA ALA A 222 -17.03 6.28 18.78
C ALA A 222 -15.56 6.69 18.91
N ILE A 223 -14.61 5.77 18.66
CA ILE A 223 -13.17 6.09 18.65
C ILE A 223 -12.82 7.12 17.56
N ILE A 224 -13.34 6.93 16.35
CA ILE A 224 -13.17 7.86 15.22
C ILE A 224 -13.72 9.25 15.57
N THR A 225 -14.83 9.32 16.30
CA THR A 225 -15.42 10.58 16.75
C THR A 225 -14.48 11.36 17.68
N VAL A 226 -13.80 10.67 18.60
CA VAL A 226 -12.75 11.27 19.44
C VAL A 226 -11.56 11.73 18.61
N LEU A 227 -11.09 10.91 17.67
CA LEU A 227 -9.98 11.31 16.82
C LEU A 227 -10.31 12.56 15.97
N ARG A 228 -11.58 12.71 15.53
CA ARG A 228 -12.08 13.90 14.82
C ARG A 228 -12.06 15.13 15.73
N SER A 229 -12.58 15.02 16.95
CA SER A 229 -12.63 16.16 17.88
C SER A 229 -11.22 16.66 18.25
N HIS A 230 -10.25 15.75 18.31
CA HIS A 230 -8.83 16.07 18.52
C HIS A 230 -8.06 16.42 17.24
N LYS A 231 -8.72 16.51 16.07
CA LYS A 231 -8.14 16.82 14.74
C LYS A 231 -6.99 15.88 14.34
N LYS A 232 -7.09 14.61 14.73
CA LYS A 232 -6.09 13.57 14.43
C LYS A 232 -6.39 12.76 13.18
N LEU A 233 -7.64 12.76 12.70
CA LEU A 233 -8.01 12.02 11.49
C LEU A 233 -7.55 12.69 10.20
N ASP A 234 -7.59 14.02 10.15
CA ASP A 234 -7.12 14.77 8.97
C ASP A 234 -5.60 14.93 8.94
N ALA A 235 -4.90 14.40 9.97
CA ALA A 235 -3.46 14.50 10.09
C ALA A 235 -2.74 13.73 8.97
N THR A 236 -3.28 12.63 8.45
CA THR A 236 -2.67 11.86 7.35
C THR A 236 -2.78 12.58 6.01
N ILE A 237 -3.94 13.18 5.68
CA ILE A 237 -4.07 14.05 4.49
C ILE A 237 -3.19 15.30 4.65
N THR A 238 -3.20 15.92 5.83
CA THR A 238 -2.37 17.09 6.11
C THR A 238 -0.90 16.76 5.99
N LEU A 239 -0.47 15.61 6.53
CA LEU A 239 0.90 15.13 6.44
C LEU A 239 1.27 14.86 4.98
N PHE A 240 0.43 14.12 4.24
CA PHE A 240 0.62 13.85 2.82
C PHE A 240 0.75 15.16 2.01
N SER A 241 -0.17 16.10 2.23
CA SER A 241 -0.22 17.39 1.53
C SER A 241 0.97 18.28 1.88
N SER A 242 1.45 18.22 3.12
CA SER A 242 2.60 18.99 3.60
C SER A 242 3.96 18.36 3.34
N MET A 243 4.02 17.15 2.78
CA MET A 243 5.30 16.51 2.47
C MET A 243 6.13 17.34 1.49
N LEU A 244 7.36 17.63 1.88
CA LEU A 244 8.38 18.27 1.05
C LEU A 244 9.62 17.36 0.97
N PRO A 245 10.40 17.46 -0.11
CA PRO A 245 11.71 16.83 -0.15
C PRO A 245 12.64 17.45 0.91
N GLY A 246 13.46 16.62 1.55
CA GLY A 246 14.52 17.09 2.43
C GLY A 246 15.63 17.83 1.66
N LYS A 247 16.38 18.71 2.33
CA LYS A 247 17.43 19.53 1.68
C LYS A 247 18.54 18.70 0.99
N GLU A 248 18.82 17.51 1.52
CA GLU A 248 19.83 16.57 0.97
C GLU A 248 19.21 15.27 0.46
N GLU A 249 17.89 15.24 0.32
CA GLU A 249 17.21 14.02 -0.09
C GLU A 249 17.25 13.84 -1.60
N SER A 250 17.56 12.63 -2.06
CA SER A 250 17.44 12.29 -3.47
C SER A 250 15.99 12.26 -3.92
N TYR A 251 15.73 12.53 -5.21
CA TYR A 251 14.38 12.44 -5.77
C TYR A 251 13.76 11.05 -5.58
N ILE A 252 14.57 9.99 -5.62
CA ILE A 252 14.15 8.61 -5.35
C ILE A 252 13.73 8.43 -3.89
N GLY A 253 14.51 8.97 -2.95
CA GLY A 253 14.18 8.94 -1.52
C GLY A 253 12.84 9.64 -1.25
N PHE A 254 12.65 10.81 -1.85
CA PHE A 254 11.40 11.55 -1.73
C PHE A 254 10.23 10.78 -2.36
N ALA A 255 10.41 10.19 -3.54
CA ALA A 255 9.39 9.37 -4.20
C ALA A 255 8.98 8.16 -3.36
N TRP A 256 9.94 7.49 -2.70
CA TRP A 256 9.65 6.38 -1.82
C TRP A 256 8.82 6.82 -0.61
N ARG A 257 9.20 7.91 0.05
CA ARG A 257 8.40 8.44 1.18
C ARG A 257 7.01 8.87 0.74
N LEU A 258 6.91 9.55 -0.40
CA LEU A 258 5.63 10.01 -0.96
C LEU A 258 4.71 8.82 -1.26
N ARG A 259 5.26 7.73 -1.83
CA ARG A 259 4.55 6.47 -2.05
C ARG A 259 4.08 5.85 -0.73
N GLN A 260 4.95 5.76 0.27
CA GLN A 260 4.61 5.21 1.58
C GLN A 260 3.49 6.02 2.26
N ALA A 261 3.55 7.35 2.18
CA ALA A 261 2.51 8.21 2.72
C ALA A 261 1.19 8.08 1.95
N PHE A 262 1.24 7.92 0.62
CA PHE A 262 0.04 7.67 -0.19
C PHE A 262 -0.67 6.37 0.22
N TYR A 263 0.07 5.29 0.44
CA TYR A 263 -0.53 4.02 0.88
C TYR A 263 -1.03 4.03 2.32
N ARG A 264 -0.59 5.00 3.14
CA ARG A 264 -1.15 5.24 4.47
C ARG A 264 -2.46 6.04 4.43
N LEU A 265 -2.80 6.65 3.29
CA LEU A 265 -4.10 7.28 3.14
C LEU A 265 -5.18 6.19 3.12
N PRO A 266 -6.32 6.43 3.78
CA PRO A 266 -7.49 5.59 3.64
C PRO A 266 -7.83 5.33 2.15
N PRO A 267 -8.19 4.10 1.75
CA PRO A 267 -8.41 3.75 0.34
C PRO A 267 -9.40 4.66 -0.40
N PHE A 268 -10.50 5.05 0.25
CA PHE A 268 -11.47 5.98 -0.34
C PHE A 268 -10.90 7.37 -0.65
N GLN A 269 -9.81 7.77 0.04
CA GLN A 269 -9.13 9.04 -0.20
C GLN A 269 -8.10 8.94 -1.32
N GLN A 270 -7.49 7.77 -1.52
CA GLN A 270 -6.50 7.53 -2.59
C GLN A 270 -7.08 7.80 -3.99
N ASP A 271 -8.37 7.52 -4.17
CA ASP A 271 -9.08 7.73 -5.44
C ASP A 271 -9.70 9.12 -5.61
N THR A 272 -9.60 9.99 -4.62
CA THR A 272 -10.15 11.35 -4.73
C THR A 272 -9.36 12.20 -5.72
N SER A 273 -10.07 13.04 -6.46
CA SER A 273 -9.47 14.01 -7.38
C SER A 273 -8.49 14.96 -6.67
N SER A 274 -8.78 15.33 -5.42
CA SER A 274 -7.92 16.19 -4.61
C SER A 274 -6.57 15.53 -4.30
N ILE A 275 -6.56 14.28 -3.84
CA ILE A 275 -5.30 13.54 -3.56
C ILE A 275 -4.51 13.29 -4.84
N ARG A 276 -5.19 12.93 -5.94
CA ARG A 276 -4.54 12.79 -7.25
C ARG A 276 -3.90 14.10 -7.72
N SER A 277 -4.59 15.23 -7.54
CA SER A 277 -4.07 16.56 -7.90
C SER A 277 -2.85 16.94 -7.05
N ILE A 278 -2.88 16.66 -5.75
CA ILE A 278 -1.74 16.89 -4.85
C ILE A 278 -0.55 16.02 -5.26
N LEU A 279 -0.78 14.73 -5.58
CA LEU A 279 0.26 13.82 -6.03
C LEU A 279 0.91 14.31 -7.33
N ILE A 280 0.09 14.65 -8.33
CA ILE A 280 0.55 15.20 -9.62
C ILE A 280 1.34 16.49 -9.40
N SER A 281 0.82 17.42 -8.61
CA SER A 281 1.49 18.69 -8.31
C SER A 281 2.87 18.48 -7.68
N LYS A 282 3.01 17.53 -6.75
CA LYS A 282 4.30 17.22 -6.12
C LYS A 282 5.28 16.58 -7.11
N ILE A 283 4.82 15.68 -7.97
CA ILE A 283 5.67 15.06 -9.00
C ILE A 283 6.12 16.11 -10.01
N GLN A 284 5.23 17.00 -10.45
CA GLN A 284 5.57 18.11 -11.34
C GLN A 284 6.61 19.06 -10.73
N GLN A 285 6.40 19.44 -9.47
CA GLN A 285 7.23 20.43 -8.80
C GLN A 285 8.62 19.89 -8.40
N TYR A 286 8.68 18.67 -7.89
CA TYR A 286 9.91 18.12 -7.29
C TYR A 286 10.56 17.01 -8.11
N MET A 287 9.90 16.49 -9.14
CA MET A 287 10.39 15.43 -10.02
C MET A 287 10.12 15.75 -11.50
N SER A 288 10.35 17.02 -11.88
CA SER A 288 10.01 17.54 -13.21
C SER A 288 10.55 16.71 -14.38
N ARG A 289 11.77 16.17 -14.29
CA ARG A 289 12.34 15.28 -15.31
C ARG A 289 11.57 13.96 -15.46
N VAL A 290 11.10 13.39 -14.34
CA VAL A 290 10.28 12.17 -14.34
C VAL A 290 8.91 12.49 -14.95
N TRP A 291 8.33 13.64 -14.59
CA TRP A 291 7.07 14.09 -15.16
C TRP A 291 7.13 14.29 -16.68
N SER A 292 8.18 14.96 -17.19
CA SER A 292 8.38 15.12 -18.64
C SER A 292 8.48 13.78 -19.35
N SER A 293 9.25 12.83 -18.80
CA SER A 293 9.34 11.48 -19.38
C SER A 293 7.99 10.74 -19.37
N MET A 294 7.16 10.92 -18.32
CA MET A 294 5.82 10.33 -18.27
C MET A 294 4.87 10.94 -19.31
N GLN A 295 4.96 12.26 -19.54
CA GLN A 295 4.18 12.93 -20.57
C GLN A 295 4.60 12.47 -21.97
N ASP A 296 5.89 12.35 -22.25
CA ASP A 296 6.39 11.90 -23.55
C ASP A 296 5.91 10.47 -23.87
N VAL A 297 5.89 9.59 -22.86
CA VAL A 297 5.32 8.24 -23.00
C VAL A 297 3.83 8.33 -23.30
N HIS A 298 3.05 9.14 -22.58
CA HIS A 298 1.61 9.28 -22.85
C HIS A 298 1.32 9.79 -24.28
N HIS A 299 2.11 10.75 -24.80
CA HIS A 299 1.95 11.24 -26.17
C HIS A 299 2.34 10.20 -27.23
N SER A 300 3.31 9.34 -26.95
CA SER A 300 3.67 8.22 -27.85
C SER A 300 2.59 7.15 -27.99
N TYR A 301 1.71 7.01 -26.98
CA TYR A 301 0.59 6.05 -27.02
C TYR A 301 -0.72 6.63 -27.58
N THR A 302 -0.91 7.95 -27.52
CA THR A 302 -2.10 8.62 -28.10
C THR A 302 -1.86 9.17 -29.51
N GLY A 303 -0.63 9.16 -30.01
CA GLY A 303 -0.26 9.60 -31.37
C GLY A 303 -0.37 8.53 -32.46
N VAL A 304 -0.94 7.36 -32.15
CA VAL A 304 -1.27 6.31 -33.13
C VAL A 304 -2.79 6.25 -33.26
N ILE A 305 -3.36 7.25 -33.92
CA ILE A 305 -4.68 7.18 -34.59
C ILE A 305 -4.50 7.82 -35.96
#